data_AF-A0A7Y0JQ54-F1
#
_entry.id   AF-A0A7Y0JQ54-F1
#
_cell.length_a   1.000
_cell.length_b   1.000
_cell.length_c   1.000
_cell.angle_alpha   90.00
_cell.angle_beta   90.00
_cell.angle_gamma   90.00
#
_symmetry.space_group_name_H-M   'P 1'
#
loop_
_entity.id
_entity.type
_entity.pdbx_description
1 polymer ?
#
loop_
_entity_poly.entity_id
_entity_poly.type
_entity_poly.pdbx_seq_one_letter_code
_entity_poly.pdbx_strand_id
1 'polypeptide(L)'
;MATLARALKIITLLLGFYLLCVVLLAGLVVVDYFALDTSSAWHVPKLIFLLLAATVGVFIVVVRGLFVSVRVRQKDLNGLPVSRAEQPALWQRVTALAETVGTRPPAEIRLVPQVNAAVLEHAHLMGLLPGKRRMMIGVPLMQALTVPELDAVLAHELGHYSDRHSRLAPLAGRARASVMGTLKAVSRQRTGGRFKWPGSDAYAALFHAYAGLVLRHTFAISREQEYAADRIAAQAGGRANAASALRKLPATDAAYDYYLNEFIGLGLRNKLVPPPPEVLGGFGRFLVDPERMKEMAELGDPDDSDEAHAFDSHPPIADRIAAIMTLPDDGRPPAEAAGGHETRAFALLHNPVAVLTALGIEMVGKHAAAAQVADWDTIARTARLGGAQENSKPIQHLVSSMIGRPARFTDFLALVEAGRLSEILERMDRTETAMRLKVPPPAQREFKKNALGRMLVGWAVFELVPSGRATIEHSWSGFGGEMKFAGLDDKALTEGVEALLTMWPDTALIRQVVPA
;
A
#
# COMPACT_ATOMS: atom_id res chain seq x y z
N MET A 1 -39.58 7.95 13.34
CA MET A 1 -39.18 8.06 14.77
C MET A 1 -37.78 7.52 15.06
N ALA A 2 -37.38 6.34 14.53
CA ALA A 2 -36.05 5.76 14.77
C ALA A 2 -34.86 6.61 14.28
N THR A 3 -34.97 7.28 13.13
CA THR A 3 -33.91 8.18 12.58
C THR A 3 -33.68 9.42 13.45
N LEU A 4 -34.74 10.00 14.01
CA LEU A 4 -34.67 11.18 14.87
C LEU A 4 -34.04 10.85 16.24
N ALA A 5 -34.39 9.68 16.80
CA ALA A 5 -33.75 9.17 18.02
C ALA A 5 -32.25 8.89 17.82
N ARG A 6 -31.86 8.31 16.68
CA ARG A 6 -30.45 8.10 16.30
C ARG A 6 -29.70 9.43 16.13
N ALA A 7 -30.33 10.41 15.48
CA ALA A 7 -29.78 11.75 15.32
C ALA A 7 -29.50 12.42 16.67
N LEU A 8 -30.52 12.42 17.54
CA LEU A 8 -30.43 13.00 18.88
C LEU A 8 -29.31 12.33 19.68
N LYS A 9 -29.20 10.99 19.60
CA LYS A 9 -28.13 10.24 20.27
C LYS A 9 -26.73 10.65 19.81
N ILE A 10 -26.50 10.80 18.50
CA ILE A 10 -25.19 11.24 17.97
C ILE A 10 -24.88 12.67 18.40
N ILE A 11 -25.88 13.56 18.38
CA ILE A 11 -25.74 14.94 18.86
C ILE A 11 -25.41 14.95 20.35
N THR A 12 -26.10 14.17 21.18
CA THR A 12 -25.81 14.04 22.61
C THR A 12 -24.40 13.50 22.86
N LEU A 13 -23.94 12.51 22.10
CA LEU A 13 -22.57 11.99 22.19
C LEU A 13 -21.52 13.03 21.75
N LEU A 14 -21.80 13.83 20.72
CA LEU A 14 -20.90 14.88 20.28
C LEU A 14 -20.84 16.03 21.30
N LEU A 15 -21.99 16.50 21.78
CA LEU A 15 -22.07 17.54 22.82
C LEU A 15 -21.44 17.06 24.13
N GLY A 16 -21.70 15.81 24.52
CA GLY A 16 -21.10 15.19 25.71
C GLY A 16 -19.59 15.08 25.61
N PHE A 17 -19.04 14.83 24.41
CA PHE A 17 -17.60 14.83 24.18
C PHE A 17 -17.00 16.22 24.41
N TYR A 18 -17.61 17.27 23.85
CA TYR A 18 -17.14 18.64 24.06
C TYR A 18 -17.30 19.08 25.52
N LEU A 19 -18.41 18.71 26.17
CA LEU A 19 -18.61 18.96 27.59
C LEU A 19 -17.52 18.28 28.45
N LEU A 20 -17.19 17.02 28.16
CA LEU A 20 -16.09 16.30 28.81
C LEU A 20 -14.77 17.05 28.67
N CYS A 21 -14.44 17.52 27.47
CA CYS A 21 -13.23 18.31 27.23
C CYS A 21 -13.21 19.61 28.05
N VAL A 22 -14.33 20.34 28.11
CA VAL A 22 -14.45 21.59 28.88
C VAL A 22 -14.35 21.33 30.38
N VAL A 23 -15.02 20.30 30.89
CA VAL A 23 -14.98 19.95 32.33
C VAL A 23 -13.57 19.55 32.77
N LEU A 24 -12.87 18.75 31.96
CA LEU A 24 -11.47 18.38 32.26
C LEU A 24 -10.54 19.60 32.26
N LEU A 25 -10.72 20.51 31.31
CA LEU A 25 -9.93 21.75 31.25
C LEU A 25 -10.24 22.66 32.45
N ALA A 26 -11.52 22.82 32.80
CA ALA A 26 -11.93 23.62 33.95
C ALA A 26 -11.38 23.02 35.27
N GLY A 27 -11.44 21.69 35.42
CA GLY A 27 -10.87 21.00 36.58
C GLY A 27 -9.36 21.22 36.71
N LEU A 28 -8.61 21.18 35.61
CA LEU A 28 -7.19 21.50 35.60
C LEU A 28 -6.91 22.95 36.00
N VAL A 29 -7.68 23.91 35.47
CA VAL A 29 -7.55 25.33 35.85
C VAL A 29 -7.84 25.55 37.33
N VAL A 30 -8.82 24.85 37.91
CA VAL A 30 -9.11 24.91 39.34
C VAL A 30 -7.94 24.35 40.16
N VAL A 31 -7.34 23.23 39.74
CA VAL A 31 -6.14 22.67 40.38
C VAL A 31 -4.97 23.66 40.29
N ASP A 32 -4.75 24.29 39.13
CA ASP A 32 -3.72 25.32 38.94
C ASP A 32 -3.95 26.52 39.87
N TYR A 33 -5.20 26.99 39.99
CA TYR A 33 -5.57 28.10 40.87
C TYR A 33 -5.24 27.78 42.34
N PHE A 34 -5.67 26.63 42.85
CA PHE A 34 -5.38 26.24 44.24
C PHE A 34 -3.89 25.98 44.47
N ALA A 35 -3.17 25.44 43.48
CA ALA A 35 -1.74 25.25 43.55
C ALA A 35 -0.98 26.58 43.63
N LEU A 36 -1.44 27.62 42.91
CA LEU A 36 -0.89 28.97 42.97
C LEU A 36 -1.24 29.65 44.31
N ASP A 37 -2.50 29.58 44.75
CA ASP A 37 -3.02 30.21 45.98
C ASP A 37 -2.37 29.65 47.25
N THR A 38 -2.14 28.33 47.30
CA THR A 38 -1.51 27.66 48.45
C THR A 38 0.02 27.86 48.49
N SER A 39 0.65 28.35 47.41
CA SER A 39 2.11 28.38 47.25
C SER A 39 2.84 29.56 47.91
N SER A 40 2.30 30.13 48.99
CA SER A 40 2.90 31.25 49.74
C SER A 40 4.31 30.97 50.33
N ALA A 41 4.87 29.77 50.16
CA ALA A 41 6.24 29.42 50.53
C ALA A 41 7.02 28.91 49.30
N TRP A 42 7.85 29.79 48.73
CA TRP A 42 9.09 29.70 47.94
C TRP A 42 9.71 28.35 47.46
N HIS A 43 9.05 27.19 47.49
CA HIS A 43 9.69 25.90 47.27
C HIS A 43 9.05 24.95 46.26
N VAL A 44 8.08 25.36 45.43
CA VAL A 44 7.63 24.48 44.32
C VAL A 44 7.38 25.14 42.95
N PRO A 45 8.22 26.08 42.46
CA PRO A 45 8.06 26.66 41.12
C PRO A 45 8.08 25.60 40.02
N LYS A 46 8.79 24.48 40.23
CA LYS A 46 8.77 23.32 39.32
C LYS A 46 7.40 22.64 39.24
N LEU A 47 6.65 22.52 40.34
CA LEU A 47 5.33 21.89 40.36
C LEU A 47 4.27 22.81 39.73
N ILE A 48 4.33 24.11 40.02
CA ILE A 48 3.44 25.11 39.39
C ILE A 48 3.67 25.15 37.88
N PHE A 49 4.94 25.17 37.44
CA PHE A 49 5.28 25.08 36.01
C PHE A 49 4.77 23.78 35.38
N LEU A 50 4.86 22.65 36.11
CA LEU A 50 4.38 21.36 35.64
C LEU A 50 2.84 21.34 35.47
N LEU A 51 2.12 21.91 36.42
CA LEU A 51 0.66 22.00 36.39
C LEU A 51 0.17 22.90 35.26
N LEU A 52 0.74 24.10 35.12
CA LEU A 52 0.40 25.03 34.04
C LEU A 52 0.73 24.44 32.65
N ALA A 53 1.88 23.76 32.52
CA ALA A 53 2.25 23.07 31.28
C ALA A 53 1.31 21.90 30.96
N ALA A 54 0.78 21.19 31.97
CA ALA A 54 -0.22 20.14 31.78
C ALA A 54 -1.55 20.73 31.28
N THR A 55 -2.00 21.84 31.85
CA THR A 55 -3.18 22.58 31.40
C THR A 55 -3.03 23.05 29.96
N VAL A 56 -1.87 23.61 29.60
CA VAL A 56 -1.56 24.00 28.21
C VAL A 56 -1.53 22.77 27.29
N GLY A 57 -0.98 21.64 27.73
CA GLY A 57 -0.95 20.39 26.98
C GLY A 57 -2.36 19.86 26.66
N VAL A 58 -3.22 19.77 27.68
CA VAL A 58 -4.63 19.36 27.52
C VAL A 58 -5.41 20.36 26.68
N PHE A 59 -5.19 21.67 26.87
CA PHE A 59 -5.76 22.71 26.03
C PHE A 59 -5.37 22.51 24.54
N ILE A 60 -4.09 22.27 24.25
CA ILE A 60 -3.63 21.99 22.89
C ILE A 60 -4.27 20.72 22.32
N VAL A 61 -4.42 19.66 23.11
CA VAL A 61 -5.07 18.40 22.70
C VAL A 61 -6.54 18.65 22.37
N VAL A 62 -7.27 19.33 23.26
CA VAL A 62 -8.70 19.67 23.11
C VAL A 62 -8.89 20.57 21.88
N VAL A 63 -8.16 21.67 21.80
CA VAL A 63 -8.22 22.61 20.66
C VAL A 63 -7.85 21.90 19.36
N ARG A 64 -6.78 21.09 19.33
CA ARG A 64 -6.46 20.31 18.12
C ARG A 64 -7.57 19.32 17.76
N GLY A 65 -8.14 18.58 18.71
CA GLY A 65 -9.24 17.66 18.47
C GLY A 65 -10.49 18.36 17.91
N LEU A 66 -10.80 19.55 18.42
CA LEU A 66 -11.88 20.43 17.93
C LEU A 66 -11.60 20.93 16.49
N PHE A 67 -10.40 21.45 16.22
CA PHE A 67 -10.06 22.08 14.94
C PHE A 67 -9.56 21.12 13.84
N VAL A 68 -9.16 19.89 14.17
CA VAL A 68 -8.84 18.84 13.18
C VAL A 68 -10.08 18.53 12.32
N SER A 69 -11.28 18.63 12.89
CA SER A 69 -12.55 18.44 12.15
C SER A 69 -12.80 19.47 11.05
N VAL A 70 -12.13 20.64 11.10
CA VAL A 70 -12.31 21.76 10.15
C VAL A 70 -11.17 21.85 9.12
N ARG A 71 -10.08 21.10 9.33
CA ARG A 71 -8.82 21.23 8.56
C ARG A 71 -8.43 19.95 7.82
N VAL A 72 -9.36 19.32 7.11
CA VAL A 72 -8.96 18.53 5.93
C VAL A 72 -8.47 19.53 4.88
N ARG A 73 -7.19 19.90 5.03
CA ARG A 73 -6.51 20.96 4.27
C ARG A 73 -6.60 20.61 2.79
N GLN A 74 -6.95 21.59 1.99
CA GLN A 74 -6.85 21.59 0.52
C GLN A 74 -5.46 21.22 -0.03
N LYS A 75 -4.45 21.05 0.84
CA LYS A 75 -3.06 20.80 0.47
C LYS A 75 -2.77 19.35 0.05
N ASP A 76 -3.72 18.44 0.24
CA ASP A 76 -3.53 17.00 -0.01
C ASP A 76 -4.31 16.48 -1.23
N LEU A 77 -4.93 17.38 -2.01
CA LEU A 77 -5.47 17.03 -3.33
C LEU A 77 -4.30 17.02 -4.32
N ASN A 78 -3.54 15.93 -4.31
CA ASN A 78 -2.56 15.60 -5.35
C ASN A 78 -3.28 14.94 -6.55
N GLY A 79 -2.60 14.80 -7.68
CA GLY A 79 -3.14 14.22 -8.92
C GLY A 79 -3.62 15.23 -9.97
N LEU A 80 -3.81 14.71 -11.18
CA LEU A 80 -4.03 15.43 -12.42
C LEU A 80 -5.51 15.84 -12.58
N PRO A 81 -5.87 17.13 -12.46
CA PRO A 81 -7.21 17.58 -12.79
C PRO A 81 -7.48 17.41 -14.28
N VAL A 82 -8.65 16.89 -14.63
CA VAL A 82 -9.07 16.68 -16.02
C VAL A 82 -10.39 17.37 -16.31
N SER A 83 -10.46 18.09 -17.42
CA SER A 83 -11.64 18.78 -17.89
C SER A 83 -12.55 17.88 -18.72
N ARG A 84 -13.79 18.32 -18.95
CA ARG A 84 -14.77 17.65 -19.82
C ARG A 84 -14.28 17.53 -21.27
N ALA A 85 -13.48 18.49 -21.73
CA ALA A 85 -12.91 18.47 -23.07
C ALA A 85 -11.76 17.47 -23.18
N GLU A 86 -10.94 17.34 -22.13
CA GLU A 86 -9.81 16.40 -22.11
C GLU A 86 -10.26 14.94 -21.95
N GLN A 87 -11.30 14.68 -21.15
CA GLN A 87 -11.77 13.32 -20.82
C GLN A 87 -13.30 13.16 -20.95
N PRO A 88 -13.88 13.32 -22.15
CA PRO A 88 -15.33 13.41 -22.33
C PRO A 88 -16.10 12.15 -21.91
N ALA A 89 -15.61 10.97 -22.27
CA ALA A 89 -16.26 9.69 -21.94
C ALA A 89 -16.31 9.44 -20.43
N LEU A 90 -15.21 9.73 -19.72
CA LEU A 90 -15.14 9.63 -18.27
C LEU A 90 -16.14 10.60 -17.60
N TRP A 91 -16.16 11.86 -18.03
CA TRP A 91 -17.06 12.87 -17.49
C TRP A 91 -18.54 12.56 -17.72
N GLN A 92 -18.90 12.08 -18.92
CA GLN A 92 -20.26 11.67 -19.25
C GLN A 92 -20.71 10.52 -18.34
N ARG A 93 -19.86 9.50 -18.19
CA ARG A 93 -20.13 8.33 -17.35
C ARG A 93 -20.32 8.71 -15.89
N VAL A 94 -19.38 9.48 -15.31
CA VAL A 94 -19.50 9.97 -13.92
C VAL A 94 -20.77 10.81 -13.71
N THR A 95 -21.14 11.64 -14.68
CA THR A 95 -22.38 12.44 -14.60
C THR A 95 -23.63 11.55 -14.60
N ALA A 96 -23.68 10.55 -15.49
CA ALA A 96 -24.79 9.59 -15.56
C ALA A 96 -24.90 8.71 -14.29
N LEU A 97 -23.75 8.34 -13.70
CA LEU A 97 -23.73 7.65 -12.41
C LEU A 97 -24.29 8.53 -11.29
N ALA A 98 -23.90 9.81 -11.23
CA ALA A 98 -24.42 10.75 -10.24
C ALA A 98 -25.95 10.92 -10.34
N GLU A 99 -26.49 10.98 -11.55
CA GLU A 99 -27.93 10.99 -11.80
C GLU A 99 -28.60 9.69 -11.32
N THR A 100 -28.02 8.54 -11.65
CA THR A 100 -28.49 7.20 -11.21
C THR A 100 -28.54 7.10 -9.69
N VAL A 101 -27.48 7.57 -9.01
CA VAL A 101 -27.37 7.61 -7.54
C VAL A 101 -28.33 8.64 -6.92
N GLY A 102 -28.77 9.64 -7.68
CA GLY A 102 -29.58 10.75 -7.19
C GLY A 102 -28.76 11.73 -6.35
N THR A 103 -27.58 12.13 -6.84
CA THR A 103 -26.70 13.10 -6.18
C THR A 103 -26.15 14.12 -7.20
N ARG A 104 -25.76 15.32 -6.75
CA ARG A 104 -25.12 16.31 -7.62
C ARG A 104 -23.79 15.76 -8.20
N PRO A 105 -23.52 15.94 -9.51
CA PRO A 105 -22.27 15.50 -10.10
C PRO A 105 -21.06 16.24 -9.48
N PRO A 106 -19.86 15.64 -9.50
CA PRO A 106 -18.65 16.31 -9.06
C PRO A 106 -18.36 17.54 -9.93
N ALA A 107 -17.82 18.58 -9.30
CA ALA A 107 -17.39 19.80 -9.96
C ALA A 107 -15.98 19.68 -10.58
N GLU A 108 -15.19 18.72 -10.13
CA GLU A 108 -13.82 18.44 -10.58
C GLU A 108 -13.59 16.92 -10.56
N ILE A 109 -12.91 16.38 -11.57
CA ILE A 109 -12.39 15.02 -11.60
C ILE A 109 -10.86 15.10 -11.60
N ARG A 110 -10.21 14.30 -10.76
CA ARG A 110 -8.76 14.17 -10.68
C ARG A 110 -8.35 12.72 -10.89
N LEU A 111 -7.42 12.51 -11.81
CA LEU A 111 -6.76 11.23 -11.99
C LEU A 111 -5.56 11.13 -11.05
N VAL A 112 -5.42 10.00 -10.36
CA VAL A 112 -4.40 9.84 -9.32
C VAL A 112 -3.58 8.55 -9.51
N PRO A 113 -2.33 8.50 -9.06
CA PRO A 113 -1.48 7.32 -9.23
C PRO A 113 -1.67 6.25 -8.14
N GLN A 114 -2.73 6.31 -7.32
CA GLN A 114 -3.02 5.31 -6.29
C GLN A 114 -4.17 4.39 -6.72
N VAL A 115 -4.25 3.19 -6.16
CA VAL A 115 -5.41 2.30 -6.24
C VAL A 115 -6.51 2.87 -5.34
N ASN A 116 -7.18 3.94 -5.80
CA ASN A 116 -8.16 4.65 -4.98
C ASN A 116 -9.26 5.30 -5.82
N ALA A 117 -10.49 5.28 -5.33
CA ALA A 117 -11.58 6.11 -5.82
C ALA A 117 -12.22 6.78 -4.61
N ALA A 118 -12.43 8.09 -4.68
CA ALA A 118 -13.02 8.83 -3.56
C ALA A 118 -13.76 10.07 -4.04
N VAL A 119 -14.81 10.44 -3.33
CA VAL A 119 -15.45 11.75 -3.49
C VAL A 119 -15.15 12.59 -2.25
N LEU A 120 -14.71 13.82 -2.47
CA LEU A 120 -14.41 14.79 -1.41
C LEU A 120 -15.33 16.00 -1.57
N GLU A 121 -15.99 16.40 -0.48
CA GLU A 121 -16.83 17.60 -0.46
C GLU A 121 -16.44 18.50 0.71
N HIS A 122 -15.96 19.71 0.40
CA HIS A 122 -15.73 20.75 1.41
C HIS A 122 -17.01 21.53 1.67
N ALA A 123 -17.85 21.02 2.57
CA ALA A 123 -19.09 21.69 2.94
C ALA A 123 -18.81 23.03 3.67
N HIS A 124 -19.59 24.06 3.33
CA HIS A 124 -19.51 25.39 3.94
C HIS A 124 -20.29 25.43 5.26
N LEU A 125 -19.98 26.45 6.10
CA LEU A 125 -20.68 26.72 7.35
C LEU A 125 -20.80 25.48 8.26
N MET A 126 -19.67 24.82 8.52
CA MET A 126 -19.60 23.58 9.34
C MET A 126 -20.51 22.44 8.83
N GLY A 127 -20.72 22.32 7.52
CA GLY A 127 -21.52 21.24 6.94
C GLY A 127 -23.00 21.56 6.72
N LEU A 128 -23.42 22.79 7.01
CA LEU A 128 -24.81 23.23 6.79
C LEU A 128 -25.10 23.59 5.33
N LEU A 129 -24.06 23.97 4.59
CA LEU A 129 -24.18 24.30 3.17
C LEU A 129 -23.31 23.33 2.34
N PRO A 130 -23.87 22.73 1.28
CA PRO A 130 -23.10 21.85 0.42
C PRO A 130 -21.92 22.58 -0.24
N GLY A 131 -20.83 21.84 -0.44
CA GLY A 131 -19.60 22.29 -1.05
C GLY A 131 -19.47 21.95 -2.52
N LYS A 132 -18.28 22.26 -3.07
CA LYS A 132 -17.83 21.69 -4.35
C LYS A 132 -17.34 20.26 -4.11
N ARG A 133 -17.91 19.31 -4.85
CA ARG A 133 -17.46 17.91 -4.87
C ARG A 133 -16.30 17.74 -5.83
N ARG A 134 -15.30 16.97 -5.43
CA ARG A 134 -14.15 16.59 -6.25
C ARG A 134 -14.05 15.07 -6.22
N MET A 135 -14.01 14.45 -7.38
CA MET A 135 -13.86 12.99 -7.49
C MET A 135 -12.41 12.66 -7.85
N MET A 136 -11.81 11.76 -7.09
CA MET A 136 -10.50 11.18 -7.36
C MET A 136 -10.71 9.79 -7.96
N ILE A 137 -10.03 9.49 -9.06
CA ILE A 137 -10.09 8.19 -9.73
C ILE A 137 -8.66 7.72 -10.00
N GLY A 138 -8.31 6.57 -9.43
CA GLY A 138 -7.02 5.94 -9.56
C GLY A 138 -6.82 5.37 -10.96
N VAL A 139 -5.77 5.78 -11.66
CA VAL A 139 -5.41 5.16 -12.94
C VAL A 139 -5.10 3.66 -12.79
N PRO A 140 -4.41 3.19 -11.73
CA PRO A 140 -4.27 1.75 -11.47
C PRO A 140 -5.59 1.00 -11.34
N LEU A 141 -6.63 1.60 -10.72
CA LEU A 141 -7.98 1.00 -10.68
C LEU A 141 -8.58 0.88 -12.07
N MET A 142 -8.44 1.91 -12.91
CA MET A 142 -8.94 1.87 -14.28
C MET A 142 -8.24 0.79 -15.12
N GLN A 143 -6.96 0.51 -14.84
CA GLN A 143 -6.18 -0.54 -15.50
C GLN A 143 -6.58 -1.96 -15.06
N ALA A 144 -7.08 -2.13 -13.83
CA ALA A 144 -7.47 -3.42 -13.27
C ALA A 144 -8.95 -3.77 -13.47
N LEU A 145 -9.83 -2.76 -13.38
CA LEU A 145 -11.28 -2.95 -13.42
C LEU A 145 -11.84 -2.80 -14.84
N THR A 146 -12.86 -3.58 -15.13
CA THR A 146 -13.74 -3.37 -16.28
C THR A 146 -14.60 -2.12 -16.09
N VAL A 147 -15.21 -1.63 -17.17
CA VAL A 147 -16.11 -0.47 -17.09
C VAL A 147 -17.27 -0.66 -16.09
N PRO A 148 -18.03 -1.78 -16.08
CA PRO A 148 -19.09 -1.99 -15.11
C PRO A 148 -18.61 -2.14 -13.66
N GLU A 149 -17.42 -2.72 -13.45
CA GLU A 149 -16.79 -2.80 -12.13
C GLU A 149 -16.40 -1.40 -11.63
N LEU A 150 -15.79 -0.56 -12.49
CA LEU A 150 -15.50 0.82 -12.14
C LEU A 150 -16.79 1.61 -11.87
N ASP A 151 -17.83 1.43 -12.67
CA ASP A 151 -19.14 2.05 -12.44
C ASP A 151 -19.69 1.71 -11.05
N ALA A 152 -19.60 0.45 -10.63
CA ALA A 152 -20.01 0.01 -9.30
C ALA A 152 -19.21 0.74 -8.20
N VAL A 153 -17.89 0.82 -8.33
CA VAL A 153 -17.01 1.53 -7.37
C VAL A 153 -17.35 3.02 -7.32
N LEU A 154 -17.46 3.69 -8.47
CA LEU A 154 -17.76 5.13 -8.52
C LEU A 154 -19.17 5.44 -8.00
N ALA A 155 -20.15 4.58 -8.27
CA ALA A 155 -21.50 4.70 -7.74
C ALA A 155 -21.56 4.46 -6.22
N HIS A 156 -20.74 3.55 -5.69
CA HIS A 156 -20.56 3.36 -4.25
C HIS A 156 -20.10 4.68 -3.60
N GLU A 157 -19.01 5.26 -4.12
CA GLU A 157 -18.44 6.52 -3.61
C GLU A 157 -19.42 7.69 -3.71
N LEU A 158 -20.14 7.80 -4.82
CA LEU A 158 -21.22 8.80 -4.98
C LEU A 158 -22.40 8.53 -4.03
N GLY A 159 -22.67 7.26 -3.72
CA GLY A 159 -23.74 6.78 -2.85
C GLY A 159 -23.68 7.36 -1.44
N HIS A 160 -22.46 7.56 -0.91
CA HIS A 160 -22.24 8.25 0.37
C HIS A 160 -22.76 9.69 0.39
N TYR A 161 -22.88 10.32 -0.77
CA TYR A 161 -23.37 11.69 -0.95
C TYR A 161 -24.81 11.75 -1.47
N SER A 162 -25.51 10.61 -1.56
CA SER A 162 -26.91 10.58 -2.00
C SER A 162 -27.81 11.34 -1.03
N ASP A 163 -28.69 12.18 -1.57
CA ASP A 163 -29.59 13.03 -0.77
C ASP A 163 -30.70 12.21 -0.07
N ARG A 164 -30.82 10.92 -0.44
CA ARG A 164 -31.87 10.00 0.05
C ARG A 164 -31.54 9.38 1.41
N HIS A 165 -30.25 9.31 1.81
CA HIS A 165 -29.84 8.54 2.99
C HIS A 165 -28.84 9.23 3.94
N SER A 166 -28.31 10.42 3.62
CA SER A 166 -27.10 10.93 4.30
C SER A 166 -27.28 11.93 5.45
N ARG A 167 -28.50 12.30 5.88
CA ARG A 167 -28.67 13.39 6.89
C ARG A 167 -27.92 13.17 8.22
N LEU A 168 -27.62 11.93 8.59
CA LEU A 168 -26.86 11.57 9.80
C LEU A 168 -25.37 11.31 9.57
N ALA A 169 -24.95 11.09 8.32
CA ALA A 169 -23.57 10.73 7.98
C ALA A 169 -22.55 11.82 8.36
N PRO A 170 -22.77 13.11 8.04
CA PRO A 170 -21.85 14.17 8.43
C PRO A 170 -21.74 14.36 9.94
N LEU A 171 -22.82 14.12 10.70
CA LEU A 171 -22.83 14.19 12.16
C LEU A 171 -22.05 13.03 12.77
N ALA A 172 -22.31 11.80 12.32
CA ALA A 172 -21.59 10.60 12.75
C ALA A 172 -20.09 10.68 12.40
N GLY A 173 -19.77 11.11 11.18
CA GLY A 173 -18.40 11.33 10.71
C GLY A 173 -17.66 12.37 11.56
N ARG A 174 -18.29 13.49 11.89
CA ARG A 174 -17.70 14.50 12.80
C ARG A 174 -17.43 13.96 14.19
N ALA A 175 -18.39 13.25 14.78
CA ALA A 175 -18.21 12.65 16.10
C ALA A 175 -17.00 11.69 16.12
N ARG A 176 -16.87 10.85 15.08
CA ARG A 176 -15.69 9.98 14.91
C ARG A 176 -14.40 10.77 14.75
N ALA A 177 -14.38 11.76 13.85
CA ALA A 177 -13.18 12.55 13.57
C ALA A 177 -12.69 13.33 14.81
N SER A 178 -13.60 13.94 15.58
CA SER A 178 -13.25 14.65 16.82
C SER A 178 -12.67 13.71 17.87
N VAL A 179 -13.30 12.55 18.09
CA VAL A 179 -12.84 11.55 19.05
C VAL A 179 -11.49 10.96 18.64
N MET A 180 -11.35 10.52 17.38
CA MET A 180 -10.11 9.93 16.86
C MET A 180 -8.96 10.93 16.82
N GLY A 181 -9.23 12.19 16.47
CA GLY A 181 -8.25 13.27 16.52
C GLY A 181 -7.71 13.48 17.93
N THR A 182 -8.58 13.45 18.94
CA THR A 182 -8.20 13.53 20.35
C THR A 182 -7.44 12.29 20.81
N LEU A 183 -7.88 11.07 20.45
CA LEU A 183 -7.14 9.84 20.77
C LEU A 183 -5.72 9.86 20.18
N LYS A 184 -5.55 10.30 18.93
CA LYS A 184 -4.23 10.44 18.29
C LYS A 184 -3.36 11.48 19.00
N ALA A 185 -3.96 12.57 19.47
CA ALA A 185 -3.25 13.59 20.23
C ALA A 185 -2.82 13.07 21.62
N VAL A 186 -3.71 12.34 22.32
CA VAL A 186 -3.43 11.67 23.60
C VAL A 186 -2.36 10.59 23.45
N SER A 187 -2.44 9.74 22.42
CA SER A 187 -1.47 8.67 22.19
C SER A 187 -0.08 9.22 21.85
N ARG A 188 0.00 10.27 21.02
CA ARG A 188 1.26 10.93 20.68
C ARG A 188 1.91 11.61 21.89
N GLN A 189 1.12 12.12 22.83
CA GLN A 189 1.64 12.62 24.10
C GLN A 189 2.20 11.49 24.97
N ARG A 190 1.59 10.30 24.94
CA ARG A 190 2.04 9.12 25.69
C ARG A 190 3.32 8.47 25.13
N THR A 191 3.49 8.42 23.81
CA THR A 191 4.61 7.70 23.16
C THR A 191 5.75 8.60 22.66
N GLY A 192 5.48 9.88 22.37
CA GLY A 192 6.45 10.79 21.72
C GLY A 192 6.89 12.00 22.56
N GLY A 193 6.36 12.19 23.77
CA GLY A 193 6.77 13.27 24.66
C GLY A 193 8.04 12.91 25.44
N ARG A 194 9.01 13.84 25.54
CA ARG A 194 10.18 13.72 26.44
C ARG A 194 9.80 13.64 27.93
N PHE A 195 8.53 13.82 28.28
CA PHE A 195 8.04 13.87 29.66
C PHE A 195 6.66 13.20 29.76
N LYS A 196 6.56 12.12 30.56
CA LYS A 196 5.30 11.44 30.89
C LYS A 196 4.70 12.10 32.13
N TRP A 197 3.52 12.70 31.98
CA TRP A 197 2.89 13.50 33.05
C TRP A 197 2.15 12.61 34.05
N PRO A 198 2.21 12.89 35.38
CA PRO A 198 1.39 12.20 36.37
C PRO A 198 -0.10 12.30 36.03
N GLY A 199 -0.85 11.19 36.13
CA GLY A 199 -2.28 11.16 35.77
C GLY A 199 -2.58 11.06 34.27
N SER A 200 -1.55 11.01 33.41
CA SER A 200 -1.75 10.86 31.95
C SER A 200 -2.48 9.60 31.53
N ASP A 201 -2.26 8.52 32.26
CA ASP A 201 -2.95 7.26 32.03
C ASP A 201 -4.44 7.35 32.40
N ALA A 202 -4.82 8.18 33.38
CA ALA A 202 -6.21 8.32 33.83
C ALA A 202 -7.08 9.10 32.82
N TYR A 203 -6.63 10.27 32.35
CA TYR A 203 -7.40 10.98 31.32
C TYR A 203 -7.37 10.24 29.98
N ALA A 204 -6.27 9.53 29.65
CA ALA A 204 -6.21 8.71 28.45
C ALA A 204 -7.21 7.56 28.50
N ALA A 205 -7.35 6.88 29.64
CA ALA A 205 -8.36 5.83 29.83
C ALA A 205 -9.79 6.38 29.67
N LEU A 206 -10.06 7.57 30.21
CA LEU A 206 -11.36 8.23 30.08
C LEU A 206 -11.70 8.59 28.62
N PHE A 207 -10.74 9.16 27.88
CA PHE A 207 -10.92 9.43 26.45
C PHE A 207 -11.10 8.15 25.63
N HIS A 208 -10.36 7.07 25.94
CA HIS A 208 -10.57 5.77 25.28
C HIS A 208 -11.95 5.18 25.56
N ALA A 209 -12.42 5.24 26.81
CA ALA A 209 -13.75 4.75 27.17
C ALA A 209 -14.86 5.52 26.45
N TYR A 210 -14.78 6.86 26.46
CA TYR A 210 -15.73 7.70 25.74
C TYR A 210 -15.66 7.47 24.22
N ALA A 211 -14.44 7.33 23.69
CA ALA A 211 -14.25 7.02 22.29
C ALA A 211 -14.90 5.70 21.90
N GLY A 212 -14.73 4.65 22.71
CA GLY A 212 -15.36 3.35 22.49
C GLY A 212 -16.88 3.46 22.39
N LEU A 213 -17.52 4.28 23.22
CA LEU A 213 -18.96 4.51 23.16
C LEU A 213 -19.39 5.23 21.87
N VAL A 214 -18.68 6.29 21.48
CA VAL A 214 -18.95 7.04 20.24
C VAL A 214 -18.75 6.16 19.01
N LEU A 215 -17.64 5.43 18.96
CA LEU A 215 -17.27 4.54 17.85
C LEU A 215 -18.29 3.41 17.70
N ARG A 216 -18.69 2.72 18.77
CA ARG A 216 -19.72 1.65 18.72
C ARG A 216 -21.03 2.12 18.10
N HIS A 217 -21.50 3.32 18.47
CA HIS A 217 -22.77 3.84 17.96
C HIS A 217 -22.68 4.43 16.55
N THR A 218 -21.52 4.94 16.16
CA THR A 218 -21.31 5.51 14.82
C THR A 218 -20.94 4.44 13.80
N PHE A 219 -20.29 3.34 14.19
CA PHE A 219 -19.97 2.23 13.29
C PHE A 219 -21.18 1.41 12.85
N ALA A 220 -22.20 1.24 13.69
CA ALA A 220 -23.46 0.63 13.24
C ALA A 220 -24.11 1.42 12.09
N ILE A 221 -24.02 2.76 12.15
CA ILE A 221 -24.51 3.65 11.10
C ILE A 221 -23.60 3.59 9.87
N SER A 222 -22.28 3.50 10.07
CA SER A 222 -21.30 3.28 9.00
C SER A 222 -21.63 2.02 8.20
N ARG A 223 -21.83 0.88 8.88
CA ARG A 223 -22.18 -0.39 8.22
C ARG A 223 -23.49 -0.32 7.43
N GLU A 224 -24.52 0.32 7.98
CA GLU A 224 -25.79 0.53 7.25
C GLU A 224 -25.60 1.39 5.98
N GLN A 225 -24.68 2.35 6.04
CA GLN A 225 -24.31 3.20 4.89
C GLN A 225 -23.52 2.42 3.84
N GLU A 226 -22.58 1.56 4.24
CA GLU A 226 -21.83 0.69 3.34
C GLU A 226 -22.78 -0.24 2.57
N TYR A 227 -23.68 -0.95 3.27
CA TYR A 227 -24.66 -1.81 2.59
C TYR A 227 -25.63 -1.02 1.69
N ALA A 228 -25.96 0.23 2.04
CA ALA A 228 -26.77 1.08 1.18
C ALA A 228 -26.02 1.52 -0.08
N ALA A 229 -24.74 1.87 0.06
CA ALA A 229 -23.86 2.20 -1.06
C ALA A 229 -23.59 0.98 -1.94
N ASP A 230 -23.49 -0.23 -1.38
CA ASP A 230 -23.36 -1.49 -2.12
C ASP A 230 -24.59 -1.81 -2.97
N ARG A 231 -25.80 -1.51 -2.48
CA ARG A 231 -27.01 -1.61 -3.31
C ARG A 231 -26.98 -0.65 -4.49
N ILE A 232 -26.46 0.57 -4.29
CA ILE A 232 -26.30 1.56 -5.36
C ILE A 232 -25.23 1.10 -6.36
N ALA A 233 -24.12 0.53 -5.87
CA ALA A 233 -23.07 -0.06 -6.68
C ALA A 233 -23.61 -1.18 -7.59
N ALA A 234 -24.41 -2.08 -7.01
CA ALA A 234 -25.09 -3.14 -7.76
C ALA A 234 -26.11 -2.58 -8.78
N GLN A 235 -26.87 -1.54 -8.45
CA GLN A 235 -27.76 -0.88 -9.41
C GLN A 235 -27.00 -0.30 -10.61
N ALA A 236 -25.84 0.31 -10.37
CA ALA A 236 -25.03 0.97 -11.38
C ALA A 236 -24.25 -0.03 -12.27
N GLY A 237 -23.40 -0.86 -11.67
CA GLY A 237 -22.51 -1.78 -12.40
C GLY A 237 -23.08 -3.18 -12.63
N GLY A 238 -24.13 -3.53 -11.89
CA GLY A 238 -24.71 -4.85 -11.84
C GLY A 238 -24.20 -5.69 -10.67
N ARG A 239 -25.02 -6.62 -10.17
CA ARG A 239 -24.75 -7.44 -8.98
C ARG A 239 -23.44 -8.22 -9.09
N ALA A 240 -23.24 -8.92 -10.21
CA ALA A 240 -22.02 -9.70 -10.46
C ALA A 240 -20.77 -8.82 -10.50
N ASN A 241 -20.84 -7.69 -11.21
CA ASN A 241 -19.70 -6.77 -11.36
C ASN A 241 -19.39 -6.01 -10.07
N ALA A 242 -20.41 -5.64 -9.27
CA ALA A 242 -20.21 -4.99 -7.98
C ALA A 242 -19.46 -5.90 -6.99
N ALA A 243 -19.84 -7.19 -6.93
CA ALA A 243 -19.11 -8.14 -6.11
C ALA A 243 -17.72 -8.46 -6.67
N SER A 244 -17.58 -8.59 -8.00
CA SER A 244 -16.27 -8.77 -8.64
C SER A 244 -15.33 -7.60 -8.31
N ALA A 245 -15.82 -6.36 -8.39
CA ALA A 245 -15.05 -5.19 -8.00
C ALA A 245 -14.58 -5.27 -6.53
N LEU A 246 -15.48 -5.61 -5.59
CA LEU A 246 -15.10 -5.75 -4.17
C LEU A 246 -14.00 -6.79 -3.93
N ARG A 247 -14.01 -7.91 -4.68
CA ARG A 247 -12.95 -8.93 -4.61
C ARG A 247 -11.62 -8.44 -5.16
N LYS A 248 -11.67 -7.72 -6.30
CA LYS A 248 -10.48 -7.24 -7.00
C LYS A 248 -9.79 -6.09 -6.28
N LEU A 249 -10.50 -5.29 -5.50
CA LEU A 249 -9.92 -4.08 -4.87
C LEU A 249 -8.68 -4.41 -4.00
N PRO A 250 -8.74 -5.31 -2.99
CA PRO A 250 -7.55 -5.66 -2.20
C PRO A 250 -6.44 -6.30 -3.03
N ALA A 251 -6.80 -7.21 -3.95
CA ALA A 251 -5.83 -7.88 -4.82
C ALA A 251 -5.11 -6.88 -5.75
N THR A 252 -5.83 -5.88 -6.26
CA THR A 252 -5.26 -4.81 -7.10
C THR A 252 -4.33 -3.91 -6.29
N ASP A 253 -4.70 -3.57 -5.05
CA ASP A 253 -3.86 -2.77 -4.16
C ASP A 253 -2.55 -3.50 -3.83
N ALA A 254 -2.63 -4.78 -3.43
CA ALA A 254 -1.47 -5.61 -3.18
C ALA A 254 -0.59 -5.81 -4.42
N ALA A 255 -1.20 -6.04 -5.59
CA ALA A 255 -0.50 -6.16 -6.88
C ALA A 255 0.22 -4.85 -7.26
N TYR A 256 -0.41 -3.70 -7.01
CA TYR A 256 0.18 -2.40 -7.29
C TYR A 256 1.34 -2.08 -6.33
N ASP A 257 1.20 -2.39 -5.05
CA ASP A 257 2.27 -2.26 -4.06
C ASP A 257 3.47 -3.16 -4.42
N TYR A 258 3.20 -4.40 -4.81
CA TYR A 258 4.24 -5.29 -5.33
C TYR A 258 4.93 -4.70 -6.56
N TYR A 259 4.16 -4.22 -7.54
CA TYR A 259 4.68 -3.57 -8.74
C TYR A 259 5.59 -2.38 -8.40
N LEU A 260 5.14 -1.48 -7.52
CA LEU A 260 5.91 -0.31 -7.10
C LEU A 260 7.21 -0.70 -6.38
N ASN A 261 7.17 -1.69 -5.49
CA ASN A 261 8.34 -2.08 -4.70
C ASN A 261 9.38 -2.86 -5.52
N GLU A 262 8.91 -3.79 -6.34
CA GLU A 262 9.76 -4.73 -7.08
C GLU A 262 10.21 -4.18 -8.43
N PHE A 263 9.40 -3.39 -9.14
CA PHE A 263 9.79 -2.87 -10.45
C PHE A 263 10.29 -1.42 -10.36
N ILE A 264 9.49 -0.52 -9.82
CA ILE A 264 9.87 0.91 -9.72
C ILE A 264 10.97 1.09 -8.67
N GLY A 265 10.80 0.49 -7.48
CA GLY A 265 11.75 0.54 -6.38
C GLY A 265 13.11 -0.02 -6.77
N LEU A 266 13.15 -1.04 -7.63
CA LEU A 266 14.39 -1.60 -8.14
C LEU A 266 15.17 -0.66 -9.05
N GLY A 267 14.48 -0.04 -10.01
CA GLY A 267 15.08 1.00 -10.84
C GLY A 267 15.70 2.07 -9.96
N LEU A 268 14.92 2.59 -8.99
CA LEU A 268 15.37 3.65 -8.10
C LEU A 268 16.61 3.27 -7.27
N ARG A 269 16.67 2.03 -6.75
CA ARG A 269 17.86 1.50 -6.05
C ARG A 269 19.11 1.49 -6.93
N ASN A 270 18.94 1.34 -8.24
CA ASN A 270 20.01 1.37 -9.23
C ASN A 270 20.17 2.73 -9.94
N LYS A 271 19.53 3.80 -9.42
CA LYS A 271 19.52 5.14 -10.01
C LYS A 271 18.98 5.17 -11.44
N LEU A 272 18.03 4.30 -11.74
CA LEU A 272 17.30 4.26 -13.00
C LEU A 272 15.81 4.52 -12.76
N VAL A 273 15.13 5.12 -13.74
CA VAL A 273 13.68 5.21 -13.75
C VAL A 273 13.15 4.84 -15.13
N PRO A 274 12.00 4.17 -15.24
CA PRO A 274 11.36 4.00 -16.53
C PRO A 274 10.93 5.36 -17.10
N PRO A 275 10.72 5.47 -18.43
CA PRO A 275 10.14 6.67 -19.03
C PRO A 275 8.82 7.04 -18.32
N PRO A 276 8.48 8.34 -18.17
CA PRO A 276 7.29 8.73 -17.43
C PRO A 276 5.98 7.99 -17.77
N PRO A 277 5.60 7.77 -19.04
CA PRO A 277 4.40 7.01 -19.36
C PRO A 277 4.47 5.54 -18.92
N GLU A 278 5.66 4.95 -18.82
CA GLU A 278 5.87 3.57 -18.41
C GLU A 278 5.81 3.38 -16.89
N VAL A 279 5.93 4.44 -16.09
CA VAL A 279 5.83 4.34 -14.61
C VAL A 279 4.50 3.72 -14.20
N LEU A 280 3.39 4.18 -14.78
CA LEU A 280 2.06 3.59 -14.59
C LEU A 280 1.68 2.65 -15.74
N GLY A 281 2.19 2.88 -16.95
CA GLY A 281 1.94 2.01 -18.10
C GLY A 281 2.43 0.58 -17.87
N GLY A 282 3.55 0.41 -17.17
CA GLY A 282 4.10 -0.89 -16.79
C GLY A 282 3.15 -1.71 -15.93
N PHE A 283 2.39 -1.08 -15.02
CA PHE A 283 1.40 -1.78 -14.19
C PHE A 283 0.28 -2.40 -15.03
N GLY A 284 -0.19 -1.70 -16.07
CA GLY A 284 -1.18 -2.23 -17.00
C GLY A 284 -0.70 -3.49 -17.73
N ARG A 285 0.60 -3.58 -18.05
CA ARG A 285 1.24 -4.76 -18.66
C ARG A 285 1.47 -5.87 -17.63
N PHE A 286 1.87 -5.51 -16.42
CA PHE A 286 2.03 -6.42 -15.29
C PHE A 286 0.73 -7.17 -14.98
N LEU A 287 -0.42 -6.48 -15.00
CA LEU A 287 -1.74 -7.08 -14.74
C LEU A 287 -2.22 -8.08 -15.80
N VAL A 288 -1.56 -8.15 -16.97
CA VAL A 288 -1.95 -9.07 -18.07
C VAL A 288 -0.87 -10.09 -18.37
N ASP A 289 0.17 -10.09 -17.57
CA ASP A 289 1.16 -11.14 -17.60
C ASP A 289 0.52 -12.48 -17.18
N PRO A 290 0.63 -13.55 -18.00
CA PRO A 290 -0.05 -14.82 -17.71
C PRO A 290 0.34 -15.46 -16.38
N GLU A 291 1.61 -15.36 -15.97
CA GLU A 291 2.07 -15.93 -14.71
C GLU A 291 1.51 -15.13 -13.53
N ARG A 292 1.47 -13.80 -13.64
CA ARG A 292 0.83 -12.94 -12.61
C ARG A 292 -0.67 -13.14 -12.52
N MET A 293 -1.36 -13.29 -13.64
CA MET A 293 -2.79 -13.61 -13.63
C MET A 293 -3.05 -14.95 -12.92
N LYS A 294 -2.18 -15.95 -13.14
CA LYS A 294 -2.28 -17.24 -12.47
C LYS A 294 -2.04 -17.13 -10.97
N GLU A 295 -0.97 -16.46 -10.54
CA GLU A 295 -0.69 -16.24 -9.13
C GLU A 295 -1.82 -15.46 -8.43
N MET A 296 -2.36 -14.42 -9.08
CA MET A 296 -3.48 -13.66 -8.55
C MET A 296 -4.77 -14.50 -8.43
N ALA A 297 -4.99 -15.44 -9.35
CA ALA A 297 -6.10 -16.39 -9.25
C ALA A 297 -5.90 -17.44 -8.15
N GLU A 298 -4.64 -17.84 -7.90
CA GLU A 298 -4.27 -18.80 -6.85
C GLU A 298 -4.33 -18.21 -5.43
N LEU A 299 -4.20 -16.88 -5.28
CA LEU A 299 -4.40 -16.19 -4.00
C LEU A 299 -5.83 -16.34 -3.44
N GLY A 300 -6.79 -16.81 -4.25
CA GLY A 300 -8.16 -17.09 -3.83
C GLY A 300 -9.03 -15.85 -3.65
N ASP A 301 -10.33 -16.07 -3.39
CA ASP A 301 -11.21 -14.99 -2.91
C ASP A 301 -10.68 -14.50 -1.55
N PRO A 302 -10.81 -13.21 -1.20
CA PRO A 302 -10.40 -12.70 0.10
C PRO A 302 -10.98 -13.61 1.21
N ASP A 303 -10.09 -14.28 1.94
CA ASP A 303 -10.43 -15.35 2.88
C ASP A 303 -11.45 -14.87 3.92
N ASP A 304 -12.31 -15.78 4.39
CA ASP A 304 -13.35 -15.58 5.43
C ASP A 304 -12.75 -15.19 6.82
N SER A 305 -11.44 -14.95 6.89
CA SER A 305 -10.66 -14.80 8.12
C SER A 305 -10.64 -13.38 8.71
N ASP A 306 -11.18 -12.38 8.00
CA ASP A 306 -11.37 -11.05 8.59
C ASP A 306 -12.56 -11.09 9.56
N GLU A 307 -12.36 -11.68 10.74
CA GLU A 307 -13.27 -11.50 11.86
C GLU A 307 -13.52 -10.00 12.03
N ALA A 308 -14.77 -9.57 11.82
CA ALA A 308 -15.16 -8.18 11.93
C ALA A 308 -14.72 -7.61 13.28
N HIS A 309 -13.59 -6.89 13.30
CA HIS A 309 -13.17 -6.22 14.51
C HIS A 309 -14.22 -5.18 14.86
N ALA A 310 -14.59 -5.10 16.15
CA ALA A 310 -15.64 -4.20 16.64
C ALA A 310 -15.36 -2.70 16.34
N PHE A 311 -14.15 -2.38 15.87
CA PHE A 311 -13.69 -1.06 15.49
C PHE A 311 -13.35 -0.86 14.01
N ASP A 312 -13.65 -1.84 13.14
CA ASP A 312 -13.56 -1.62 11.69
C ASP A 312 -14.69 -0.69 11.22
N SER A 313 -14.35 0.29 10.40
CA SER A 313 -15.31 1.23 9.82
C SER A 313 -16.13 0.62 8.68
N HIS A 314 -15.65 -0.47 8.09
CA HIS A 314 -16.33 -1.21 7.03
C HIS A 314 -16.76 -2.61 7.52
N PRO A 315 -17.90 -3.15 7.07
CA PRO A 315 -18.19 -4.58 7.22
C PRO A 315 -17.17 -5.42 6.44
N PRO A 316 -16.95 -6.69 6.84
CA PRO A 316 -16.13 -7.64 6.07
C PRO A 316 -16.55 -7.70 4.60
N ILE A 317 -15.57 -7.87 3.70
CA ILE A 317 -15.82 -7.93 2.26
C ILE A 317 -16.74 -9.11 1.91
N ALA A 318 -16.57 -10.25 2.56
CA ALA A 318 -17.42 -11.44 2.38
C ALA A 318 -18.90 -11.13 2.68
N ASP A 319 -19.20 -10.45 3.80
CA ASP A 319 -20.56 -10.07 4.18
C ASP A 319 -21.19 -9.11 3.16
N ARG A 320 -20.40 -8.15 2.65
CA ARG A 320 -20.85 -7.19 1.63
C ARG A 320 -21.14 -7.89 0.30
N ILE A 321 -20.26 -8.80 -0.12
CA ILE A 321 -20.47 -9.62 -1.32
C ILE A 321 -21.73 -10.48 -1.15
N ALA A 322 -21.88 -11.16 -0.01
CA ALA A 322 -23.07 -11.97 0.26
C ALA A 322 -24.35 -11.12 0.20
N ALA A 323 -24.34 -9.93 0.83
CA ALA A 323 -25.47 -9.01 0.79
C ALA A 323 -25.80 -8.55 -0.65
N ILE A 324 -24.80 -8.19 -1.46
CA ILE A 324 -24.97 -7.86 -2.88
C ILE A 324 -25.57 -9.05 -3.63
N MET A 325 -25.08 -10.25 -3.39
CA MET A 325 -25.51 -11.46 -4.07
C MET A 325 -26.98 -11.83 -3.82
N THR A 326 -27.57 -11.35 -2.72
CA THR A 326 -29.03 -11.51 -2.43
C THR A 326 -29.94 -10.57 -3.21
N LEU A 327 -29.38 -9.54 -3.89
CA LEU A 327 -30.19 -8.62 -4.69
C LEU A 327 -30.77 -9.33 -5.93
N PRO A 328 -31.92 -8.85 -6.46
CA PRO A 328 -32.50 -9.40 -7.67
C PRO A 328 -31.49 -9.39 -8.82
N ASP A 329 -31.52 -10.44 -9.62
CA ASP A 329 -30.66 -10.51 -10.79
C ASP A 329 -31.06 -9.44 -11.80
N ASP A 330 -30.07 -8.70 -12.29
CA ASP A 330 -30.26 -7.59 -13.22
C ASP A 330 -30.06 -8.00 -14.68
N GLY A 331 -29.77 -9.29 -14.92
CA GLY A 331 -29.53 -9.86 -16.25
C GLY A 331 -28.25 -9.35 -16.92
N ARG A 332 -27.41 -8.57 -16.24
CA ARG A 332 -26.13 -8.10 -16.79
C ARG A 332 -25.10 -9.21 -16.65
N PRO A 333 -24.44 -9.63 -17.75
CA PRO A 333 -23.41 -10.64 -17.66
C PRO A 333 -22.22 -10.12 -16.83
N PRO A 334 -21.49 -11.01 -16.15
CA PRO A 334 -20.19 -10.66 -15.59
C PRO A 334 -19.28 -10.14 -16.70
N ALA A 335 -18.68 -8.97 -16.52
CA ALA A 335 -17.87 -8.30 -17.54
C ALA A 335 -16.66 -9.14 -17.97
N GLU A 336 -16.14 -10.00 -17.08
CA GLU A 336 -15.03 -10.91 -17.38
C GLU A 336 -15.39 -12.00 -18.40
N ALA A 337 -16.65 -12.42 -18.46
CA ALA A 337 -17.12 -13.42 -19.42
C ALA A 337 -17.24 -12.86 -20.86
N ALA A 338 -17.18 -11.53 -21.03
CA ALA A 338 -17.34 -10.86 -22.32
C ALA A 338 -16.03 -10.64 -23.09
N GLY A 339 -14.86 -10.90 -22.49
CA GLY A 339 -13.55 -10.99 -23.16
C GLY A 339 -12.82 -9.66 -23.46
N GLY A 340 -11.51 -9.67 -23.26
CA GLY A 340 -10.53 -8.74 -23.88
C GLY A 340 -10.21 -7.44 -23.13
N HIS A 341 -8.98 -6.94 -23.30
CA HIS A 341 -8.47 -5.65 -22.78
C HIS A 341 -9.38 -4.44 -23.08
N GLU A 342 -10.19 -4.51 -24.14
CA GLU A 342 -11.14 -3.47 -24.59
C GLU A 342 -12.30 -3.23 -23.60
N THR A 343 -12.49 -4.13 -22.63
CA THR A 343 -13.52 -4.00 -21.58
C THR A 343 -13.02 -3.25 -20.33
N ARG A 344 -11.71 -2.94 -20.24
CA ARG A 344 -11.12 -2.24 -19.09
C ARG A 344 -11.51 -0.78 -19.05
N ALA A 345 -11.73 -0.26 -17.84
CA ALA A 345 -12.12 1.12 -17.65
C ALA A 345 -11.03 2.12 -18.08
N PHE A 346 -9.78 1.68 -18.20
CA PHE A 346 -8.67 2.45 -18.76
C PHE A 346 -8.96 2.94 -20.19
N ALA A 347 -9.76 2.21 -20.97
CA ALA A 347 -10.18 2.62 -22.30
C ALA A 347 -11.10 3.87 -22.31
N LEU A 348 -11.65 4.27 -21.15
CA LEU A 348 -12.40 5.52 -21.01
C LEU A 348 -11.51 6.78 -21.09
N LEU A 349 -10.19 6.61 -20.92
CA LEU A 349 -9.25 7.72 -21.00
C LEU A 349 -8.98 8.09 -22.46
N HIS A 350 -9.26 9.34 -22.81
CA HIS A 350 -8.78 9.95 -24.04
C HIS A 350 -7.31 10.34 -23.89
N ASN A 351 -6.49 10.03 -24.90
CA ASN A 351 -5.03 10.24 -24.85
C ASN A 351 -4.37 9.70 -23.55
N PRO A 352 -4.45 8.38 -23.28
CA PRO A 352 -3.96 7.81 -22.03
C PRO A 352 -2.46 8.01 -21.83
N VAL A 353 -1.66 8.11 -22.90
CA VAL A 353 -0.21 8.34 -22.82
C VAL A 353 0.10 9.69 -22.17
N ALA A 354 -0.65 10.74 -22.47
CA ALA A 354 -0.47 12.05 -21.84
C ALA A 354 -0.79 12.00 -20.33
N VAL A 355 -1.86 11.30 -19.95
CA VAL A 355 -2.22 11.08 -18.54
C VAL A 355 -1.12 10.32 -17.80
N LEU A 356 -0.68 9.18 -18.36
CA LEU A 356 0.39 8.37 -17.78
C LEU A 356 1.69 9.16 -17.66
N THR A 357 2.02 9.99 -18.65
CA THR A 357 3.21 10.86 -18.62
C THR A 357 3.14 11.86 -17.47
N ALA A 358 2.02 12.59 -17.35
CA ALA A 358 1.87 13.61 -16.31
C ALA A 358 1.93 13.01 -14.90
N LEU A 359 1.23 11.90 -14.67
CA LEU A 359 1.25 11.21 -13.38
C LEU A 359 2.59 10.52 -13.11
N GLY A 360 3.22 9.95 -14.13
CA GLY A 360 4.56 9.36 -14.01
C GLY A 360 5.60 10.39 -13.56
N ILE A 361 5.59 11.60 -14.15
CA ILE A 361 6.44 12.72 -13.72
C ILE A 361 6.16 13.08 -12.26
N GLU A 362 4.90 13.14 -11.82
CA GLU A 362 4.55 13.44 -10.43
C GLU A 362 5.11 12.38 -9.46
N MET A 363 5.00 11.09 -9.81
CA MET A 363 5.46 9.97 -8.99
C MET A 363 6.98 9.93 -8.86
N VAL A 364 7.70 10.03 -9.97
CA VAL A 364 9.17 9.88 -9.97
C VAL A 364 9.90 11.21 -9.85
N GLY A 365 9.21 12.36 -9.98
CA GLY A 365 9.84 13.68 -10.13
C GLY A 365 10.78 14.09 -9.00
N LYS A 366 10.55 13.65 -7.76
CA LYS A 366 11.47 13.88 -6.64
C LYS A 366 12.77 13.06 -6.74
N HIS A 367 12.71 11.93 -7.43
CA HIS A 367 13.82 11.00 -7.61
C HIS A 367 14.50 11.14 -8.99
N ALA A 368 13.79 11.69 -9.98
CA ALA A 368 14.25 11.82 -11.36
C ALA A 368 15.50 12.72 -11.49
N ALA A 369 15.68 13.69 -10.59
CA ALA A 369 16.90 14.51 -10.59
C ALA A 369 18.18 13.71 -10.26
N ALA A 370 18.05 12.54 -9.63
CA ALA A 370 19.15 11.69 -9.21
C ALA A 370 19.23 10.36 -9.98
N ALA A 371 18.34 10.12 -10.94
CA ALA A 371 18.20 8.87 -11.64
C ALA A 371 18.12 9.07 -13.17
N GLN A 372 18.76 8.18 -13.92
CA GLN A 372 18.74 8.19 -15.38
C GLN A 372 17.48 7.50 -15.90
N VAL A 373 16.86 8.07 -16.95
CA VAL A 373 15.75 7.41 -17.65
C VAL A 373 16.29 6.24 -18.47
N ALA A 374 15.71 5.05 -18.30
CA ALA A 374 16.09 3.82 -19.00
C ALA A 374 14.86 2.94 -19.26
N ASP A 375 14.89 2.14 -20.33
CA ASP A 375 13.82 1.15 -20.60
C ASP A 375 13.83 -0.01 -19.59
N TRP A 376 12.77 -0.81 -19.60
CA TRP A 376 12.61 -1.94 -18.68
C TRP A 376 13.70 -2.99 -18.82
N ASP A 377 14.18 -3.26 -20.03
CA ASP A 377 15.27 -4.21 -20.29
C ASP A 377 16.58 -3.75 -19.65
N THR A 378 16.91 -2.47 -19.78
CA THR A 378 18.09 -1.86 -19.18
C THR A 378 17.99 -1.86 -17.66
N ILE A 379 16.80 -1.56 -17.10
CA ILE A 379 16.54 -1.62 -15.66
C ILE A 379 16.74 -3.04 -15.14
N ALA A 380 16.09 -4.03 -15.75
CA ALA A 380 16.19 -5.44 -15.37
C ALA A 380 17.63 -5.94 -15.44
N ARG A 381 18.33 -5.67 -16.56
CA ARG A 381 19.73 -6.04 -16.75
C ARG A 381 20.65 -5.41 -15.70
N THR A 382 20.52 -4.10 -15.49
CA THR A 382 21.37 -3.37 -14.52
C THR A 382 21.16 -3.89 -13.11
N ALA A 383 19.90 -4.07 -12.72
CA ALA A 383 19.55 -4.57 -11.41
C ALA A 383 20.05 -6.00 -11.17
N ARG A 384 19.85 -6.89 -12.15
CA ARG A 384 20.29 -8.29 -12.04
C ARG A 384 21.81 -8.42 -12.04
N LEU A 385 22.53 -7.64 -12.86
CA LEU A 385 23.99 -7.62 -12.82
C LEU A 385 24.55 -7.03 -11.53
N GLY A 386 23.98 -5.92 -11.04
CA GLY A 386 24.37 -5.33 -9.76
C GLY A 386 24.15 -6.29 -8.59
N GLY A 387 22.98 -6.94 -8.54
CA GLY A 387 22.68 -7.97 -7.54
C GLY A 387 23.58 -9.20 -7.66
N ALA A 388 23.82 -9.69 -8.88
CA ALA A 388 24.71 -10.82 -9.15
C ALA A 388 26.16 -10.53 -8.71
N GLN A 389 26.66 -9.32 -8.97
CA GLN A 389 27.96 -8.86 -8.53
C GLN A 389 28.04 -8.77 -6.99
N GLU A 390 27.07 -8.11 -6.35
CA GLU A 390 27.07 -7.96 -4.89
C GLU A 390 26.99 -9.32 -4.17
N ASN A 391 26.11 -10.20 -4.64
CA ASN A 391 25.94 -11.54 -4.06
C ASN A 391 27.18 -12.43 -4.25
N SER A 392 27.97 -12.23 -5.31
CA SER A 392 29.15 -13.06 -5.60
C SER A 392 30.46 -12.54 -5.00
N LYS A 393 30.52 -11.27 -4.56
CA LYS A 393 31.72 -10.67 -3.94
C LYS A 393 32.33 -11.52 -2.81
N PRO A 394 31.57 -12.08 -1.85
CA PRO A 394 32.17 -12.85 -0.76
C PRO A 394 32.95 -14.08 -1.25
N ILE A 395 32.38 -14.84 -2.20
CA ILE A 395 33.05 -16.03 -2.73
C ILE A 395 34.22 -15.65 -3.65
N GLN A 396 34.08 -14.58 -4.45
CA GLN A 396 35.16 -14.06 -5.29
C GLN A 396 36.37 -13.63 -4.45
N HIS A 397 36.15 -12.90 -3.35
CA HIS A 397 37.23 -12.52 -2.42
C HIS A 397 37.87 -13.74 -1.75
N LEU A 398 37.08 -14.71 -1.30
CA LEU A 398 37.60 -15.93 -0.69
C LEU A 398 38.50 -16.69 -1.67
N VAL A 399 38.03 -16.95 -2.90
CA VAL A 399 38.82 -17.64 -3.92
C VAL A 399 40.06 -16.82 -4.29
N SER A 400 39.93 -15.50 -4.44
CA SER A 400 41.05 -14.60 -4.73
C SER A 400 42.14 -14.69 -3.65
N SER A 401 41.75 -14.80 -2.38
CA SER A 401 42.69 -14.96 -1.25
C SER A 401 43.42 -16.30 -1.28
N MET A 402 42.79 -17.35 -1.83
CA MET A 402 43.37 -18.69 -1.93
C MET A 402 44.38 -18.81 -3.09
N ILE A 403 44.19 -18.04 -4.16
CA ILE A 403 45.02 -18.11 -5.38
C ILE A 403 45.99 -16.92 -5.53
N GLY A 404 45.86 -15.87 -4.70
CA GLY A 404 46.77 -14.72 -4.68
C GLY A 404 46.57 -13.71 -5.83
N ARG A 405 45.42 -13.75 -6.52
CA ARG A 405 45.06 -12.82 -7.61
C ARG A 405 43.55 -12.69 -7.73
N PRO A 406 43.00 -11.69 -8.45
CA PRO A 406 41.58 -11.63 -8.75
C PRO A 406 41.10 -12.93 -9.39
N ALA A 407 40.10 -13.56 -8.78
CA ALA A 407 39.55 -14.83 -9.22
C ALA A 407 38.52 -14.65 -10.35
N ARG A 408 38.53 -15.59 -11.29
CA ARG A 408 37.47 -15.84 -12.27
C ARG A 408 36.70 -17.10 -11.88
N PHE A 409 35.50 -17.29 -12.43
CA PHE A 409 34.68 -18.47 -12.14
C PHE A 409 35.42 -19.77 -12.47
N THR A 410 36.24 -19.77 -13.53
CA THR A 410 37.10 -20.89 -13.91
C THR A 410 38.12 -21.27 -12.84
N ASP A 411 38.58 -20.31 -12.03
CA ASP A 411 39.52 -20.58 -10.92
C ASP A 411 38.83 -21.31 -9.78
N PHE A 412 37.56 -20.99 -9.52
CA PHE A 412 36.73 -21.75 -8.58
C PHE A 412 36.58 -23.20 -9.05
N LEU A 413 36.27 -23.41 -10.34
CA LEU A 413 36.15 -24.76 -10.91
C LEU A 413 37.45 -25.57 -10.77
N ALA A 414 38.61 -24.95 -11.02
CA ALA A 414 39.90 -25.59 -10.85
C ALA A 414 40.17 -26.01 -9.38
N LEU A 415 39.72 -25.21 -8.40
CA LEU A 415 39.82 -25.58 -6.98
C LEU A 415 38.90 -26.76 -6.63
N VAL A 416 37.70 -26.82 -7.21
CA VAL A 416 36.78 -27.96 -7.01
C VAL A 416 37.37 -29.24 -7.60
N GLU A 417 37.93 -29.18 -8.81
CA GLU A 417 38.63 -30.31 -9.46
C GLU A 417 39.85 -30.79 -8.67
N ALA A 418 40.54 -29.87 -7.98
CA ALA A 418 41.61 -30.19 -7.05
C ALA A 418 41.12 -30.74 -5.68
N GLY A 419 39.81 -30.97 -5.51
CA GLY A 419 39.23 -31.51 -4.28
C GLY A 419 39.09 -30.51 -3.12
N ARG A 420 39.20 -29.20 -3.38
CA ARG A 420 39.27 -28.15 -2.35
C ARG A 420 37.91 -27.54 -1.96
N LEU A 421 36.79 -28.11 -2.41
CA LEU A 421 35.45 -27.61 -2.07
C LEU A 421 35.18 -27.60 -0.56
N SER A 422 35.65 -28.62 0.17
CA SER A 422 35.50 -28.67 1.64
C SER A 422 36.25 -27.54 2.33
N GLU A 423 37.46 -27.20 1.86
CA GLU A 423 38.24 -26.09 2.38
C GLU A 423 37.52 -24.75 2.16
N ILE A 424 36.90 -24.56 0.99
CA ILE A 424 36.09 -23.37 0.70
C ILE A 424 34.92 -23.27 1.68
N LEU A 425 34.15 -24.34 1.85
CA LEU A 425 33.01 -24.37 2.77
C LEU A 425 33.44 -24.14 4.23
N GLU A 426 34.61 -24.62 4.65
CA GLU A 426 35.14 -24.37 5.99
C GLU A 426 35.48 -22.90 6.21
N ARG A 427 36.10 -22.26 5.22
CA ARG A 427 36.50 -20.84 5.28
C ARG A 427 35.34 -19.86 5.09
N MET A 428 34.19 -20.30 4.56
CA MET A 428 32.99 -19.46 4.49
C MET A 428 32.46 -19.12 5.89
N ASP A 429 31.99 -17.89 6.06
CA ASP A 429 31.30 -17.47 7.27
C ASP A 429 30.01 -18.28 7.51
N ARG A 430 29.56 -18.32 8.76
CA ARG A 430 28.24 -18.86 9.07
C ARG A 430 27.18 -17.95 8.47
N THR A 431 26.18 -18.54 7.81
CA THR A 431 25.01 -17.77 7.33
C THR A 431 24.23 -17.20 8.51
N GLU A 432 23.70 -15.99 8.39
CA GLU A 432 22.85 -15.36 9.42
C GLU A 432 21.68 -16.25 9.85
N THR A 433 21.05 -16.94 8.90
CA THR A 433 19.96 -17.90 9.16
C THR A 433 20.40 -19.04 10.08
N ALA A 434 21.57 -19.63 9.82
CA ALA A 434 22.10 -20.70 10.66
C ALA A 434 22.50 -20.21 12.07
N MET A 435 22.99 -18.97 12.18
CA MET A 435 23.27 -18.34 13.47
C MET A 435 21.99 -18.08 14.27
N ARG A 436 20.95 -17.54 13.62
CA ARG A 436 19.63 -17.27 14.23
C ARG A 436 18.96 -18.55 14.72
N LEU A 437 19.03 -19.62 13.92
CA LEU A 437 18.38 -20.90 14.20
C LEU A 437 19.22 -21.87 15.07
N LYS A 438 20.43 -21.46 15.50
CA LYS A 438 21.35 -22.29 16.31
C LYS A 438 21.56 -23.71 15.74
N VAL A 439 21.70 -23.80 14.42
CA VAL A 439 21.74 -25.07 13.68
C VAL A 439 22.98 -25.90 14.07
N PRO A 440 22.86 -27.23 14.28
CA PRO A 440 24.01 -28.09 14.62
C PRO A 440 25.02 -28.22 13.46
N PRO A 441 26.30 -28.54 13.73
CA PRO A 441 27.37 -28.52 12.73
C PRO A 441 27.12 -29.29 11.42
N PRO A 442 26.53 -30.50 11.43
CA PRO A 442 26.26 -31.24 10.18
C PRO A 442 25.27 -30.51 9.26
N ALA A 443 24.23 -29.89 9.84
CA ALA A 443 23.25 -29.12 9.09
C ALA A 443 23.82 -27.75 8.65
N GLN A 444 24.79 -27.16 9.37
CA GLN A 444 25.45 -25.91 8.94
C GLN A 444 26.15 -26.06 7.58
N ARG A 445 26.68 -27.26 7.26
CA ARG A 445 27.31 -27.52 5.95
C ARG A 445 26.31 -27.38 4.80
N GLU A 446 25.08 -27.81 5.01
CA GLU A 446 24.01 -27.70 4.00
C GLU A 446 23.56 -26.26 3.80
N PHE A 447 23.42 -25.48 4.87
CA PHE A 447 23.17 -24.04 4.76
C PHE A 447 24.27 -23.31 4.00
N LYS A 448 25.54 -23.67 4.24
CA LYS A 448 26.68 -23.11 3.51
C LYS A 448 26.69 -23.51 2.03
N LYS A 449 26.36 -24.77 1.70
CA LYS A 449 26.19 -25.20 0.31
C LYS A 449 25.11 -24.41 -0.41
N ASN A 450 23.93 -24.26 0.20
CA ASN A 450 22.84 -23.46 -0.37
C ASN A 450 23.22 -21.98 -0.55
N ALA A 451 23.97 -21.41 0.39
CA ALA A 451 24.52 -20.07 0.24
C ALA A 451 25.54 -19.99 -0.90
N LEU A 452 26.46 -20.94 -0.97
CA LEU A 452 27.46 -21.05 -2.02
C LEU A 452 26.79 -21.15 -3.41
N GLY A 453 25.75 -21.97 -3.56
CA GLY A 453 25.01 -22.09 -4.81
C GLY A 453 24.45 -20.76 -5.30
N ARG A 454 23.81 -19.97 -4.43
CA ARG A 454 23.34 -18.63 -4.79
C ARG A 454 24.47 -17.68 -5.20
N MET A 455 25.60 -17.74 -4.50
CA MET A 455 26.78 -16.92 -4.83
C MET A 455 27.40 -17.33 -6.18
N LEU A 456 27.44 -18.63 -6.49
CA LEU A 456 27.97 -19.17 -7.74
C LEU A 456 27.06 -18.82 -8.93
N VAL A 457 25.74 -18.91 -8.77
CA VAL A 457 24.80 -18.43 -9.80
C VAL A 457 25.05 -16.95 -10.09
N GLY A 458 25.16 -16.11 -9.06
CA GLY A 458 25.49 -14.68 -9.24
C GLY A 458 26.83 -14.46 -9.95
N TRP A 459 27.87 -15.22 -9.59
CA TRP A 459 29.17 -15.09 -10.23
C TRP A 459 29.12 -15.49 -11.71
N ALA A 460 28.50 -16.63 -12.03
CA ALA A 460 28.32 -17.07 -13.40
C ALA A 460 27.56 -16.03 -14.23
N VAL A 461 26.45 -15.48 -13.71
CA VAL A 461 25.70 -14.40 -14.39
C VAL A 461 26.58 -13.19 -14.69
N PHE A 462 27.40 -12.78 -13.73
CA PHE A 462 28.30 -11.63 -13.87
C PHE A 462 29.37 -11.83 -14.95
N GLU A 463 29.75 -13.08 -15.27
CA GLU A 463 30.71 -13.37 -16.35
C GLU A 463 30.02 -13.66 -17.70
N LEU A 464 28.87 -14.32 -17.69
CA LEU A 464 28.15 -14.75 -18.91
C LEU A 464 27.52 -13.60 -19.69
N VAL A 465 26.94 -12.63 -18.98
CA VAL A 465 26.23 -11.52 -19.64
C VAL A 465 27.20 -10.57 -20.34
N PRO A 466 28.31 -10.09 -19.73
CA PRO A 466 29.27 -9.25 -20.43
C PRO A 466 30.00 -9.97 -21.57
N SER A 467 30.13 -11.31 -21.52
CA SER A 467 30.73 -12.10 -22.60
C SER A 467 29.78 -12.39 -23.77
N GLY A 468 28.51 -11.94 -23.70
CA GLY A 468 27.51 -12.14 -24.74
C GLY A 468 26.95 -13.57 -24.81
N ARG A 469 27.22 -14.41 -23.81
CA ARG A 469 26.75 -15.80 -23.72
C ARG A 469 25.37 -15.92 -23.07
N ALA A 470 24.95 -14.88 -22.34
CA ALA A 470 23.60 -14.75 -21.82
C ALA A 470 23.07 -13.33 -22.03
N THR A 471 21.78 -13.20 -22.29
CA THR A 471 21.07 -11.92 -22.28
C THR A 471 20.06 -11.90 -21.14
N ILE A 472 19.78 -10.70 -20.64
CA ILE A 472 18.72 -10.45 -19.67
C ILE A 472 17.68 -9.61 -20.37
N GLU A 473 16.45 -10.12 -20.42
CA GLU A 473 15.27 -9.46 -20.97
C GLU A 473 14.27 -9.22 -19.84
N HIS A 474 13.58 -8.09 -19.88
CA HIS A 474 12.57 -7.79 -18.87
C HIS A 474 11.44 -8.82 -18.89
N SER A 475 10.98 -9.20 -17.70
CA SER A 475 9.79 -10.04 -17.51
C SER A 475 8.95 -9.45 -16.37
N TRP A 476 7.62 -9.50 -16.52
CA TRP A 476 6.70 -9.15 -15.44
C TRP A 476 6.53 -10.30 -14.43
N SER A 477 6.90 -11.51 -14.80
CA SER A 477 6.78 -12.70 -13.97
C SER A 477 7.98 -12.97 -13.05
N GLY A 478 9.09 -12.29 -13.29
CA GLY A 478 10.30 -12.41 -12.48
C GLY A 478 11.03 -11.09 -12.33
N PHE A 479 11.36 -10.74 -11.09
CA PHE A 479 12.20 -9.59 -10.80
C PHE A 479 13.61 -9.78 -11.40
N GLY A 480 14.15 -8.72 -12.00
CA GLY A 480 15.48 -8.73 -12.63
C GLY A 480 15.51 -9.35 -14.03
N GLY A 481 14.34 -9.66 -14.60
CA GLY A 481 14.24 -10.18 -15.96
C GLY A 481 14.55 -11.67 -16.09
N GLU A 482 14.11 -12.23 -17.21
CA GLU A 482 14.39 -13.59 -17.63
C GLU A 482 15.79 -13.65 -18.26
N MET A 483 16.54 -14.70 -17.94
CA MET A 483 17.82 -14.94 -18.60
C MET A 483 17.65 -15.88 -19.77
N LYS A 484 18.24 -15.52 -20.90
CA LYS A 484 18.33 -16.37 -22.07
C LYS A 484 19.77 -16.71 -22.33
N PHE A 485 20.08 -18.00 -22.47
CA PHE A 485 21.42 -18.48 -22.75
C PHE A 485 21.59 -18.77 -24.25
N ALA A 486 22.76 -18.43 -24.80
CA ALA A 486 23.06 -18.70 -26.20
C ALA A 486 23.30 -20.21 -26.43
N GLY A 487 22.28 -20.90 -26.94
CA GLY A 487 22.38 -22.33 -27.34
C GLY A 487 22.39 -23.33 -26.18
N LEU A 488 21.89 -22.93 -25.01
CA LEU A 488 21.79 -23.77 -23.81
C LEU A 488 20.38 -23.69 -23.22
N ASP A 489 19.98 -24.71 -22.47
CA ASP A 489 18.71 -24.72 -21.72
C ASP A 489 18.75 -23.71 -20.57
N ASP A 490 17.60 -23.12 -20.24
CA ASP A 490 17.47 -22.08 -19.20
C ASP A 490 17.80 -22.62 -17.79
N LYS A 491 17.70 -23.94 -17.61
CA LYS A 491 18.06 -24.64 -16.38
C LYS A 491 19.53 -25.03 -16.31
N ALA A 492 20.28 -24.96 -17.41
CA ALA A 492 21.65 -25.47 -17.49
C ALA A 492 22.58 -24.83 -16.46
N LEU A 493 22.39 -23.54 -16.16
CA LEU A 493 23.17 -22.85 -15.12
C LEU A 493 22.85 -23.40 -13.72
N THR A 494 21.56 -23.54 -13.39
CA THR A 494 21.12 -24.00 -12.07
C THR A 494 21.53 -25.46 -11.85
N GLU A 495 21.27 -26.33 -12.83
CA GLU A 495 21.67 -27.74 -12.79
C GLU A 495 23.19 -27.91 -12.71
N GLY A 496 23.94 -27.10 -13.46
CA GLY A 496 25.40 -27.09 -13.40
C GLY A 496 25.93 -26.68 -12.02
N VAL A 497 25.32 -25.67 -11.38
CA VAL A 497 25.70 -25.26 -10.02
C VAL A 497 25.30 -26.32 -8.98
N GLU A 498 24.13 -26.94 -9.11
CA GLU A 498 23.69 -28.01 -8.22
C GLU A 498 24.64 -29.22 -8.29
N ALA A 499 25.09 -29.59 -9.49
CA ALA A 499 26.05 -30.67 -9.71
C ALA A 499 27.40 -30.43 -8.98
N LEU A 500 27.86 -29.17 -8.90
CA LEU A 500 29.06 -28.79 -8.14
C LEU A 500 28.93 -29.00 -6.63
N LEU A 501 27.69 -28.93 -6.11
CA LEU A 501 27.42 -28.92 -4.68
C LEU A 501 27.01 -30.29 -4.13
N THR A 502 27.03 -31.33 -4.96
CA THR A 502 26.72 -32.70 -4.55
C THR A 502 27.81 -33.30 -3.62
N MET A 503 27.67 -34.58 -3.27
CA MET A 503 28.73 -35.31 -2.54
C MET A 503 29.99 -35.51 -3.40
N TRP A 504 29.80 -35.65 -4.72
CA TRP A 504 30.86 -35.89 -5.71
C TRP A 504 30.76 -34.77 -6.77
N PRO A 505 31.40 -33.62 -6.53
CA PRO A 505 31.27 -32.46 -7.40
C PRO A 505 31.62 -32.77 -8.85
N ASP A 506 30.72 -32.40 -9.77
CA ASP A 506 30.94 -32.54 -11.22
C ASP A 506 31.01 -31.15 -11.87
N THR A 507 32.14 -30.84 -12.50
CA THR A 507 32.36 -29.58 -13.22
C THR A 507 31.99 -29.65 -14.70
N ALA A 508 31.69 -30.84 -15.25
CA ALA A 508 31.46 -31.02 -16.68
C ALA A 508 30.24 -30.22 -17.16
N LEU A 509 29.14 -30.24 -16.41
CA LEU A 509 27.90 -29.54 -16.75
C LEU A 509 28.10 -28.01 -16.75
N ILE A 510 28.66 -27.46 -15.67
CA ILE A 510 28.85 -26.01 -15.56
C ILE A 510 29.87 -25.47 -16.58
N ARG A 511 30.85 -26.27 -17.00
CA ARG A 511 31.83 -25.90 -18.05
C ARG A 511 31.22 -25.76 -19.44
N GLN A 512 30.07 -26.39 -19.70
CA GLN A 512 29.30 -26.16 -20.92
C GLN A 512 28.68 -24.76 -20.92
N VAL A 513 28.35 -24.25 -19.73
CA VAL A 513 27.73 -22.93 -19.53
C VAL A 513 28.79 -21.82 -19.46
N VAL A 514 29.81 -21.98 -18.61
CA VAL A 514 30.90 -21.01 -18.39
C VAL A 514 32.23 -21.63 -18.88
N PRO A 515 32.53 -21.58 -20.19
CA PRO A 515 33.78 -22.11 -20.72
C PRO A 515 34.97 -21.19 -20.43
N ALA A 516 36.17 -21.79 -20.57
CA ALA A 516 37.47 -21.28 -20.11
C ALA A 516 37.87 -19.87 -20.58
#